data_AF-A0A7S1M7A5-F1
#
_entry.id   AF-A0A7S1M7A5-F1
#
_cell.length_a   1.000
_cell.length_b   1.000
_cell.length_c   1.000
_cell.angle_alpha   90.00
_cell.angle_beta   90.00
_cell.angle_gamma   90.00
#
_symmetry.space_group_name_H-M   'P 1'
#
loop_
_entity.id
_entity.type
_entity.pdbx_description
1 polymer ?
#
loop_
_entity_poly.entity_id
_entity_poly.type
_entity_poly.pdbx_seq_one_letter_code
_entity_poly.pdbx_strand_id
1 'polypeptide(L)'
;PEETEEPVGRAAAQPGAAAARPEQAPAAEPARPRREASAPEKAEEPRPEEPKPKPKRFGMTIKDWLMNLDDSGFLAQYHDSIAAKLDSLEQIVDVYVRAGGEVDQQFFADVGVKKLGHKRLFEKWFKDNCGG
;
A
#
# COMPACT_ATOMS: atom_id res chain seq x y z
N PRO A 1 -1.98 52.32 37.51
CA PRO A 1 -3.45 52.27 37.40
C PRO A 1 -3.86 52.88 36.06
N GLU A 2 -3.92 52.04 35.04
CA GLU A 2 -4.52 52.37 33.76
C GLU A 2 -5.29 51.12 33.33
N GLU A 3 -6.57 51.14 33.66
CA GLU A 3 -7.56 50.13 33.32
C GLU A 3 -8.09 50.46 31.92
N THR A 4 -8.10 49.50 31.01
CA THR A 4 -8.94 49.57 29.82
C THR A 4 -9.51 48.19 29.55
N GLU A 5 -10.82 48.14 29.67
CA GLU A 5 -11.69 46.98 29.80
C GLU A 5 -12.01 46.36 28.44
N GLU A 6 -11.87 45.04 28.31
CA GLU A 6 -12.34 44.26 27.15
C GLU A 6 -13.80 43.80 27.37
N PRO A 7 -14.74 44.05 26.43
CA PRO A 7 -16.11 43.56 26.56
C PRO A 7 -16.27 42.18 25.91
N VAL A 8 -16.13 41.09 26.67
CA VAL A 8 -16.57 39.74 26.23
C VAL A 8 -18.04 39.51 26.59
N GLY A 9 -18.92 40.14 25.82
CA GLY A 9 -20.34 39.80 25.84
C GLY A 9 -20.59 38.55 25.00
N ARG A 10 -20.86 37.40 25.63
CA ARG A 10 -21.57 36.31 24.95
C ARG A 10 -22.68 35.77 25.85
N ALA A 11 -23.89 36.21 25.51
CA ALA A 11 -25.14 35.86 26.15
C ALA A 11 -25.45 34.36 26.05
N ALA A 12 -26.02 33.87 27.14
CA ALA A 12 -26.63 32.56 27.29
C ALA A 12 -28.04 32.50 26.69
N ALA A 13 -28.45 31.31 26.22
CA ALA A 13 -29.81 30.70 26.30
C ALA A 13 -29.89 29.58 25.25
N GLN A 14 -29.87 28.29 25.60
CA GLN A 14 -30.90 27.44 26.24
C GLN A 14 -31.73 26.61 25.22
N PRO A 15 -32.32 25.47 25.67
CA PRO A 15 -32.37 24.20 24.95
C PRO A 15 -33.70 23.95 24.20
N GLY A 16 -33.63 23.12 23.16
CA GLY A 16 -34.81 22.56 22.48
C GLY A 16 -35.06 21.12 22.93
N ALA A 17 -36.15 20.93 23.67
CA ALA A 17 -36.65 19.65 24.16
C ALA A 17 -37.64 18.98 23.18
N ALA A 18 -37.85 17.68 23.42
CA ALA A 18 -39.03 16.87 23.06
C ALA A 18 -39.19 16.46 21.59
N ALA A 19 -39.70 15.29 21.22
CA ALA A 19 -40.02 14.04 21.88
C ALA A 19 -40.47 13.09 20.74
N ALA A 20 -40.24 11.77 20.86
CA ALA A 20 -41.19 10.70 20.51
C ALA A 20 -40.46 9.38 20.29
N ARG A 21 -40.70 8.45 21.21
CA ARG A 21 -40.56 7.00 21.03
C ARG A 21 -41.91 6.48 20.49
N PRO A 22 -41.90 5.45 19.64
CA PRO A 22 -42.52 4.17 20.02
C PRO A 22 -41.57 3.01 19.66
N GLU A 23 -41.17 2.14 20.59
CA GLU A 23 -41.90 0.97 21.11
C GLU A 23 -42.22 -0.08 20.04
N GLN A 24 -41.33 -1.07 20.00
CA GLN A 24 -41.50 -2.51 19.70
C GLN A 24 -42.77 -3.00 19.00
N ALA A 25 -42.55 -3.83 17.98
CA ALA A 25 -43.32 -5.08 17.84
C ALA A 25 -42.42 -6.23 17.31
N PRO A 26 -42.69 -7.48 17.71
CA PRO A 26 -41.84 -8.65 17.50
C PRO A 26 -42.28 -9.49 16.29
N ALA A 27 -41.38 -10.31 15.74
CA ALA A 27 -41.67 -11.70 15.35
C ALA A 27 -40.46 -12.32 14.66
N ALA A 28 -40.10 -13.50 15.13
CA ALA A 28 -39.13 -14.38 14.53
C ALA A 28 -39.60 -14.90 13.16
N GLU A 29 -38.67 -15.03 12.21
CA GLU A 29 -38.69 -16.16 11.28
C GLU A 29 -37.25 -16.50 10.85
N PRO A 30 -36.74 -17.71 11.14
CA PRO A 30 -35.48 -18.19 10.60
C PRO A 30 -35.77 -18.90 9.26
N ALA A 31 -35.69 -18.16 8.16
CA ALA A 31 -35.92 -18.71 6.83
C ALA A 31 -34.62 -18.77 6.00
N ARG A 32 -34.03 -19.97 6.04
CA ARG A 32 -33.33 -20.67 4.95
C ARG A 32 -31.81 -20.50 4.80
N PRO A 33 -31.08 -21.61 4.62
CA PRO A 33 -29.66 -21.61 4.34
C PRO A 33 -29.43 -21.08 2.92
N ARG A 34 -28.65 -20.00 2.81
CA ARG A 34 -28.04 -19.61 1.54
C ARG A 34 -26.93 -20.62 1.24
N ARG A 35 -27.31 -21.72 0.59
CA ARG A 35 -26.38 -22.58 -0.13
C ARG A 35 -25.93 -21.83 -1.37
N GLU A 36 -24.91 -21.01 -1.20
CA GLU A 36 -24.05 -20.52 -2.26
C GLU A 36 -22.76 -21.35 -2.12
N ALA A 37 -22.67 -22.52 -2.76
CA ALA A 37 -22.23 -22.66 -4.13
C ALA A 37 -20.99 -21.80 -4.41
N SER A 38 -19.85 -22.48 -4.46
CA SER A 38 -18.64 -22.09 -5.16
C SER A 38 -17.82 -20.94 -4.55
N ALA A 39 -17.03 -21.26 -3.53
CA ALA A 39 -15.65 -20.79 -3.54
C ALA A 39 -14.86 -21.81 -4.38
N PRO A 40 -14.38 -21.45 -5.58
CA PRO A 40 -13.55 -22.34 -6.37
C PRO A 40 -12.30 -22.67 -5.55
N GLU A 41 -12.01 -23.97 -5.49
CA GLU A 41 -10.68 -24.53 -5.58
C GLU A 41 -9.74 -23.48 -6.18
N LYS A 42 -8.94 -22.83 -5.33
CA LYS A 42 -7.95 -21.86 -5.78
C LYS A 42 -6.95 -22.69 -6.56
N ALA A 43 -7.20 -22.69 -7.86
CA ALA A 43 -6.43 -23.33 -8.89
C ALA A 43 -4.95 -23.24 -8.51
N GLU A 44 -4.37 -24.42 -8.38
CA GLU A 44 -2.99 -24.69 -8.70
C GLU A 44 -2.78 -24.18 -10.14
N GLU A 45 -2.55 -22.88 -10.27
CA GLU A 45 -2.14 -22.25 -11.52
C GLU A 45 -0.73 -22.79 -11.83
N PRO A 46 -0.46 -23.20 -13.08
CA PRO A 46 0.79 -23.86 -13.43
C PRO A 46 1.96 -22.95 -13.06
N ARG A 47 2.81 -23.43 -12.15
CA ARG A 47 4.09 -22.81 -11.80
C ARG A 47 4.81 -22.49 -13.11
N PRO A 48 4.96 -21.20 -13.47
CA PRO A 48 5.63 -20.84 -14.71
C PRO A 48 7.05 -21.38 -14.65
N GLU A 49 7.37 -22.13 -15.69
CA GLU A 49 8.67 -22.62 -16.12
C GLU A 49 9.83 -21.80 -15.53
N GLU A 50 10.68 -22.45 -14.72
CA GLU A 50 11.88 -21.89 -14.11
C GLU A 50 12.74 -21.21 -15.20
N PRO A 51 12.82 -19.86 -15.25
CA PRO A 51 13.64 -19.21 -16.24
C PRO A 51 15.10 -19.47 -15.85
N LYS A 52 15.87 -19.99 -16.81
CA LYS A 52 17.32 -20.20 -16.71
C LYS A 52 17.97 -19.03 -15.95
N PRO A 53 18.78 -19.28 -14.90
CA PRO A 53 19.25 -18.23 -14.01
C PRO A 53 20.08 -17.23 -14.83
N LYS A 54 19.51 -16.03 -15.04
CA LYS A 54 20.28 -14.87 -15.49
C LYS A 54 21.35 -14.59 -14.42
N PRO A 55 22.57 -14.18 -14.82
CA PRO A 55 23.61 -13.86 -13.85
C PRO A 55 23.18 -12.70 -12.96
N LYS A 56 23.22 -12.93 -11.64
CA LYS A 56 22.85 -11.96 -10.61
C LYS A 56 23.80 -10.77 -10.59
N ARG A 57 23.44 -9.68 -11.28
CA ARG A 57 24.25 -8.46 -11.35
C ARG A 57 24.45 -7.80 -9.98
N PHE A 58 23.47 -7.92 -9.10
CA PHE A 58 23.47 -7.23 -7.80
C PHE A 58 23.81 -8.15 -6.62
N GLY A 59 23.90 -9.46 -6.83
CA GLY A 59 24.28 -10.42 -5.77
C GLY A 59 23.33 -10.52 -4.57
N MET A 60 22.21 -9.80 -4.55
CA MET A 60 21.27 -9.75 -3.41
C MET A 60 19.85 -10.16 -3.81
N THR A 61 19.04 -10.51 -2.80
CA THR A 61 17.61 -10.83 -2.98
C THR A 61 16.76 -9.56 -2.96
N ILE A 62 15.52 -9.64 -3.45
CA ILE A 62 14.58 -8.50 -3.41
C ILE A 62 14.34 -8.03 -1.98
N LYS A 63 14.20 -8.96 -1.03
CA LYS A 63 14.03 -8.64 0.39
C LYS A 63 15.23 -7.88 0.95
N ASP A 64 16.43 -8.40 0.73
CA ASP A 64 17.69 -7.78 1.18
C ASP A 64 17.86 -6.37 0.60
N TRP A 65 17.57 -6.23 -0.69
CA TRP A 65 17.54 -4.94 -1.36
C TRP A 65 16.57 -3.93 -0.72
N LEU A 66 15.33 -4.33 -0.43
CA LEU A 66 14.34 -3.45 0.21
C LEU A 66 14.73 -3.05 1.63
N MET A 67 15.39 -3.93 2.38
CA MET A 67 15.90 -3.62 3.72
C MET A 67 17.11 -2.68 3.66
N ASN A 68 17.96 -2.82 2.65
CA ASN A 68 19.09 -1.91 2.43
C ASN A 68 18.67 -0.53 1.89
N LEU A 69 17.50 -0.43 1.25
CA LEU A 69 16.96 0.85 0.75
C LEU A 69 16.44 1.77 1.85
N ASP A 70 15.95 1.20 2.94
CA ASP A 70 15.30 1.93 4.02
C ASP A 70 15.57 1.27 5.38
N ASP A 71 16.33 1.95 6.23
CA ASP A 71 16.69 1.50 7.58
C ASP A 71 15.44 1.32 8.46
N SER A 72 14.37 2.06 8.17
CA SER A 72 13.09 1.93 8.88
C SER A 72 12.29 0.69 8.49
N GLY A 73 12.66 -0.01 7.42
CA GLY A 73 11.98 -1.21 6.93
C GLY A 73 10.61 -0.97 6.29
N PHE A 74 10.20 0.28 6.05
CA PHE A 74 8.92 0.60 5.41
C PHE A 74 8.82 0.08 3.99
N LEU A 75 9.95 -0.10 3.29
CA LEU A 75 9.96 -0.61 1.93
C LEU A 75 9.79 -2.13 1.87
N ALA A 76 10.05 -2.85 2.96
CA ALA A 76 9.87 -4.30 3.02
C ALA A 76 8.40 -4.72 2.78
N GLN A 77 7.44 -3.83 3.04
CA GLN A 77 6.01 -4.09 2.77
C GLN A 77 5.70 -4.32 1.27
N TYR A 78 6.58 -3.88 0.36
CA TYR A 78 6.41 -4.07 -1.07
C TYR A 78 7.00 -5.39 -1.57
N HIS A 79 7.69 -6.15 -0.70
CA HIS A 79 8.35 -7.39 -1.06
C HIS A 79 7.41 -8.36 -1.76
N ASP A 80 6.25 -8.67 -1.15
CA ASP A 80 5.30 -9.62 -1.73
C ASP A 80 4.75 -9.16 -3.09
N SER A 81 4.43 -7.87 -3.23
CA SER A 81 3.97 -7.30 -4.50
C SER A 81 5.02 -7.40 -5.61
N ILE A 82 6.29 -7.21 -5.26
CA ILE A 82 7.40 -7.30 -6.21
C ILE A 82 7.67 -8.77 -6.55
N ALA A 83 7.85 -9.62 -5.53
CA ALA A 83 8.17 -11.04 -5.68
C ALA A 83 7.08 -11.85 -6.40
N ALA A 84 5.83 -11.40 -6.35
CA ALA A 84 4.73 -12.00 -7.11
C ALA A 84 4.83 -11.81 -8.64
N LYS A 85 5.58 -10.79 -9.09
CA LYS A 85 5.70 -10.42 -10.51
C LYS A 85 7.13 -10.55 -11.04
N LEU A 86 8.12 -10.46 -10.16
CA LEU A 86 9.53 -10.33 -10.48
C LEU A 86 10.33 -11.25 -9.55
N ASP A 87 11.16 -12.11 -10.14
CA ASP A 87 11.92 -13.12 -9.40
C ASP A 87 13.24 -12.58 -8.85
N SER A 88 13.80 -11.55 -9.49
CA SER A 88 15.13 -11.01 -9.19
C SER A 88 15.22 -9.50 -9.41
N LEU A 89 16.20 -8.87 -8.76
CA LEU A 89 16.47 -7.45 -8.92
C LEU A 89 16.92 -7.09 -10.35
N GLU A 90 17.63 -7.99 -11.03
CA GLU A 90 17.96 -7.76 -12.44
C GLU A 90 16.72 -7.69 -13.33
N GLN A 91 15.64 -8.43 -13.00
CA GLN A 91 14.42 -8.36 -13.78
C GLN A 91 13.71 -7.01 -13.58
N ILE A 92 13.79 -6.41 -12.38
CA ILE A 92 13.30 -5.05 -12.16
C ILE A 92 14.07 -4.08 -13.06
N VAL A 93 15.40 -4.20 -13.11
CA VAL A 93 16.24 -3.34 -13.94
C VAL A 93 15.98 -3.54 -15.42
N ASP A 94 15.93 -4.78 -15.89
CA ASP A 94 15.67 -5.12 -17.30
C ASP A 94 14.30 -4.61 -17.79
N VAL A 95 13.27 -4.63 -16.92
CA VAL A 95 11.88 -4.31 -17.30
C VAL A 95 11.55 -2.83 -17.08
N TYR A 96 12.01 -2.24 -15.98
CA TYR A 96 11.56 -0.93 -15.52
C TYR A 96 12.65 0.14 -15.45
N VAL A 97 13.93 -0.19 -15.60
CA VAL A 97 15.00 0.81 -15.50
C VAL A 97 15.52 1.15 -16.89
N ARG A 98 15.49 2.43 -17.23
CA ARG A 98 15.99 2.96 -18.50
C ARG A 98 17.48 3.28 -18.40
N ALA A 99 18.09 3.53 -19.57
CA ALA A 99 19.46 4.01 -19.64
C ALA A 99 19.64 5.27 -18.77
N GLY A 100 20.70 5.30 -17.96
CA GLY A 100 20.94 6.38 -16.99
C GLY A 100 20.31 6.17 -15.62
N GLY A 101 19.72 4.98 -15.35
CA GLY A 101 19.19 4.61 -14.03
C GLY A 101 17.84 5.24 -13.71
N GLU A 102 17.10 5.74 -14.71
CA GLU A 102 15.76 6.28 -14.54
C GLU A 102 14.72 5.16 -14.41
N VAL A 103 13.91 5.20 -13.37
CA VAL A 103 12.88 4.18 -13.09
C VAL A 103 11.57 4.56 -13.77
N ASP A 104 11.02 3.64 -14.54
CA ASP A 104 9.73 3.80 -15.18
C ASP A 104 8.60 3.90 -14.15
N GLN A 105 7.69 4.86 -14.34
CA GLN A 105 6.58 5.05 -13.42
C GLN A 105 5.64 3.83 -13.34
N GLN A 106 5.62 2.98 -14.38
CA GLN A 106 4.87 1.73 -14.39
C GLN A 106 5.28 0.82 -13.22
N PHE A 107 6.56 0.80 -12.84
CA PHE A 107 7.03 0.03 -11.69
C PHE A 107 6.26 0.40 -10.41
N PHE A 108 6.10 1.69 -10.16
CA PHE A 108 5.40 2.16 -8.96
C PHE A 108 3.90 1.85 -9.01
N ALA A 109 3.30 1.91 -10.20
CA ALA A 109 1.90 1.52 -10.39
C ALA A 109 1.71 0.02 -10.13
N ASP A 110 2.59 -0.81 -10.68
CA ASP A 110 2.53 -2.26 -10.59
C ASP A 110 2.77 -2.80 -9.19
N VAL A 111 3.71 -2.22 -8.46
CA VAL A 111 4.05 -2.62 -7.09
C VAL A 111 3.12 -1.98 -6.05
N GLY A 112 2.40 -0.93 -6.44
CA GLY A 112 1.51 -0.19 -5.54
C GLY A 112 2.22 0.86 -4.68
N VAL A 113 3.37 1.38 -5.14
CA VAL A 113 4.12 2.43 -4.44
C VAL A 113 3.45 3.79 -4.69
N LYS A 114 2.66 4.24 -3.71
CA LYS A 114 1.94 5.53 -3.80
C LYS A 114 2.69 6.69 -3.18
N LYS A 115 3.50 6.45 -2.15
CA LYS A 115 4.17 7.50 -1.38
C LYS A 115 5.37 8.06 -2.13
N LEU A 116 5.42 9.38 -2.31
CA LEU A 116 6.52 10.05 -3.02
C LEU A 116 7.89 9.78 -2.37
N GLY A 117 7.95 9.74 -1.03
CA GLY A 117 9.20 9.42 -0.31
C GLY A 117 9.73 8.02 -0.66
N HIS A 118 8.85 7.03 -0.78
CA HIS A 118 9.26 5.67 -1.16
C HIS A 118 9.73 5.61 -2.61
N LYS A 119 9.02 6.29 -3.54
CA LYS A 119 9.44 6.38 -4.95
C LYS A 119 10.86 6.92 -5.08
N ARG A 120 11.16 8.00 -4.36
CA ARG A 120 12.48 8.64 -4.36
C ARG A 120 13.61 7.72 -3.89
N LEU A 121 13.35 6.83 -2.95
CA LEU A 121 14.35 5.86 -2.49
C LEU A 121 14.71 4.87 -3.60
N PHE A 122 13.71 4.34 -4.30
CA PHE A 122 13.93 3.49 -5.46
C PHE A 122 14.68 4.24 -6.57
N GLU A 123 14.19 5.42 -6.97
CA GLU A 123 14.81 6.24 -8.02
C GLU A 123 16.27 6.56 -7.71
N LYS A 124 16.55 6.98 -6.47
CA LYS A 124 17.92 7.28 -6.03
C LYS A 124 18.82 6.05 -6.16
N TRP A 125 18.36 4.90 -5.67
CA TRP A 125 19.17 3.69 -5.69
C TRP A 125 19.47 3.22 -7.12
N PHE A 126 18.48 3.19 -8.01
CA PHE A 126 18.70 2.80 -9.39
C PHE A 126 19.56 3.81 -10.14
N LYS A 127 19.42 5.11 -9.85
CA LYS A 127 20.31 6.12 -10.40
C LYS A 127 21.76 5.89 -9.99
N ASP A 128 22.02 5.62 -8.71
CA ASP A 128 23.36 5.44 -8.18
C ASP A 128 24.01 4.10 -8.62
N ASN A 129 23.22 3.05 -8.86
CA ASN A 129 23.73 1.70 -9.17
C ASN A 129 23.59 1.28 -10.64
N CYS A 130 22.75 1.97 -11.42
CA CYS A 130 22.50 1.66 -12.85
C CYS A 130 22.75 2.86 -13.78
N GLY A 131 22.90 4.07 -13.24
CA GLY A 131 23.35 5.25 -13.98
C GLY A 131 24.86 5.27 -14.09
N GLY A 132 25.39 4.64 -15.15
CA GLY A 132 26.79 4.80 -15.55
C GLY A 132 27.10 6.18 -16.10
#